data_AF-A0A920JI75-F1
#
_entry.id   AF-A0A920JI75-F1
#
_cell.length_a   1.000
_cell.length_b   1.000
_cell.length_c   1.000
_cell.angle_alpha   90.00
_cell.angle_beta   90.00
_cell.angle_gamma   90.00
#
_symmetry.space_group_name_H-M   'P 1'
#
loop_
_entity.id
_entity.type
_entity.pdbx_description
1 polymer ?
#
loop_
_entity_poly.entity_id
_entity_poly.type
_entity_poly.pdbx_seq_one_letter_code
_entity_poly.pdbx_strand_id
1 'polypeptide(L)'
;MNRAHAYKAAVDDNEKADPDKGITMGLFSYPVLMAADILMFKATHVPVGQDQVQHIEMTRDIAQRFNHQYGEIFVIPQGVIDQESAVLPGLDGRKMSKSYGKLSLFSVIQRHFENML
;
A
#
# COMPACT_ATOMS: atom_id res chain seq x y z
N MET A 1 -8.28 -6.03 12.22
CA MET A 1 -6.89 -5.55 12.09
C MET A 1 -5.88 -6.69 12.14
N ASN A 2 -6.04 -7.70 12.99
CA ASN A 2 -5.16 -8.90 13.09
C ASN A 2 -4.95 -9.70 11.77
N ARG A 3 -5.69 -9.41 10.71
CA ARG A 3 -5.54 -10.03 9.38
C ARG A 3 -4.76 -9.18 8.38
N ALA A 4 -4.42 -7.94 8.73
CA ALA A 4 -3.66 -7.04 7.87
C ALA A 4 -2.26 -7.62 7.59
N HIS A 5 -1.82 -7.59 6.33
CA HIS A 5 -0.57 -8.20 5.89
C HIS A 5 0.64 -7.65 6.64
N ALA A 6 0.70 -6.33 6.86
CA ALA A 6 1.80 -5.70 7.57
C ALA A 6 1.90 -6.13 9.04
N TYR A 7 0.77 -6.30 9.74
CA TYR A 7 0.79 -6.81 11.11
C TYR A 7 1.22 -8.28 11.14
N LYS A 8 0.68 -9.11 10.24
CA LYS A 8 1.06 -10.53 10.16
C LYS A 8 2.55 -10.70 9.89
N ALA A 9 3.12 -9.96 8.93
CA ALA A 9 4.54 -10.01 8.63
C ALA A 9 5.40 -9.67 9.87
N ALA A 10 5.03 -8.61 10.60
CA ALA A 10 5.74 -8.23 11.81
C ALA A 10 5.63 -9.26 12.95
N VAL A 11 4.48 -9.95 13.06
CA VAL A 11 4.30 -11.05 14.01
C VAL A 11 5.12 -12.27 13.60
N ASP A 12 5.17 -12.59 12.31
CA ASP A 12 5.91 -13.74 11.78
C ASP A 12 7.43 -13.56 12.02
N ASP A 13 7.96 -12.34 11.92
CA ASP A 13 9.35 -11.99 12.23
C ASP A 13 9.74 -12.22 13.70
N ASN A 14 8.77 -12.32 14.61
CA ASN A 14 9.02 -12.51 16.05
C ASN A 14 9.25 -13.99 16.45
N GLU A 15 9.27 -14.95 15.50
CA GLU A 15 9.67 -16.38 15.63
C GLU A 15 9.62 -16.97 17.07
N LYS A 16 8.39 -17.13 17.62
CA LYS A 16 8.06 -17.72 18.95
C LYS A 16 8.36 -16.87 20.20
N ALA A 17 8.81 -15.64 20.05
CA ALA A 17 8.81 -14.64 21.12
C ALA A 17 7.39 -14.08 21.35
N ASP A 18 7.27 -13.04 22.18
CA ASP A 18 6.03 -12.25 22.29
C ASP A 18 5.60 -11.74 20.90
N PRO A 19 4.40 -12.13 20.39
CA PRO A 19 3.93 -11.77 19.05
C PRO A 19 3.94 -10.27 18.78
N ASP A 20 3.70 -9.45 19.81
CA ASP A 20 3.60 -7.99 19.67
C ASP A 20 4.92 -7.27 19.99
N LYS A 21 6.02 -8.02 20.16
CA LYS A 21 7.33 -7.44 20.45
C LYS A 21 7.75 -6.45 19.35
N GLY A 22 7.95 -5.20 19.74
CA GLY A 22 8.35 -4.13 18.81
C GLY A 22 7.25 -3.65 17.86
N ILE A 23 6.03 -4.19 17.96
CA ILE A 23 4.90 -3.76 17.16
C ILE A 23 4.27 -2.53 17.82
N THR A 24 4.28 -1.41 17.11
CA THR A 24 3.63 -0.19 17.59
C THR A 24 2.16 -0.16 17.19
N MET A 25 1.34 0.54 17.97
CA MET A 25 -0.07 0.79 17.60
C MET A 25 -0.20 1.55 16.26
N GLY A 26 0.85 2.28 15.85
CA GLY A 26 0.91 2.90 14.53
C GLY A 26 0.92 1.87 13.41
N LEU A 27 1.77 0.83 13.52
CA LEU A 27 1.82 -0.26 12.55
C LEU A 27 0.51 -1.08 12.54
N PHE A 28 -0.08 -1.29 13.71
CA PHE A 28 -1.34 -2.04 13.81
C PHE A 28 -2.54 -1.27 13.22
N SER A 29 -2.55 0.05 13.39
CA SER A 29 -3.73 0.88 13.10
C SER A 29 -3.63 1.68 11.80
N TYR A 30 -2.48 1.71 11.10
CA TYR A 30 -2.38 2.50 9.86
C TYR A 30 -3.44 2.16 8.80
N PRO A 31 -3.94 0.91 8.64
CA PRO A 31 -5.01 0.65 7.66
C PRO A 31 -6.29 1.42 7.98
N VAL A 32 -6.54 1.72 9.26
CA VAL A 32 -7.68 2.54 9.69
C VAL A 32 -7.45 4.00 9.32
N LEU A 33 -6.24 4.52 9.50
CA LEU A 33 -5.88 5.88 9.07
C LEU A 33 -6.00 6.02 7.55
N MET A 34 -5.50 5.05 6.80
CA MET A 34 -5.64 5.01 5.33
C MET A 34 -7.11 4.97 4.90
N ALA A 35 -7.95 4.20 5.59
CA ALA A 35 -9.38 4.19 5.32
C ALA A 35 -10.02 5.56 5.59
N ALA A 36 -9.63 6.24 6.68
CA ALA A 36 -10.11 7.59 6.98
C ALA A 36 -9.73 8.59 5.86
N ASP A 37 -8.49 8.54 5.37
CA ASP A 37 -8.01 9.39 4.29
C ASP A 37 -8.84 9.18 3.01
N ILE A 38 -9.15 7.94 2.63
CA ILE A 38 -9.96 7.63 1.44
C ILE A 38 -11.42 8.07 1.61
N LEU A 39 -12.03 7.71 2.76
CA LEU A 39 -13.46 7.90 2.99
C LEU A 39 -13.83 9.36 3.26
N MET A 40 -12.94 10.14 3.88
CA MET A 40 -13.16 11.57 4.14
C MET A 40 -13.36 12.36 2.84
N PHE A 41 -12.64 12.01 1.78
CA PHE A 41 -12.78 12.65 0.46
C PHE A 41 -13.79 11.96 -0.46
N LYS A 42 -14.52 10.95 0.04
CA LYS A 42 -15.52 10.18 -0.73
C LYS A 42 -14.95 9.64 -2.05
N ALA A 43 -13.71 9.16 -2.04
CA ALA A 43 -13.06 8.67 -3.25
C ALA A 43 -13.83 7.47 -3.83
N THR A 44 -14.09 7.49 -5.14
CA THR A 44 -14.73 6.37 -5.84
C THR A 44 -13.71 5.34 -6.32
N HIS A 45 -12.54 5.80 -6.74
CA HIS A 45 -11.46 4.98 -7.30
C HIS A 45 -10.13 5.38 -6.66
N VAL A 46 -9.33 4.38 -6.27
CA VAL A 46 -8.03 4.59 -5.64
C VAL A 46 -6.99 3.79 -6.42
N PRO A 47 -6.04 4.44 -7.11
CA PRO A 47 -4.96 3.73 -7.79
C PRO A 47 -4.04 3.11 -6.75
N VAL A 48 -3.84 1.80 -6.87
CA VAL A 48 -3.04 1.02 -5.91
C VAL A 48 -2.22 -0.04 -6.62
N GLY A 49 -1.04 -0.36 -6.06
CA GLY A 49 -0.29 -1.54 -6.48
C GLY A 49 -0.95 -2.83 -6.01
N GLN A 50 -0.58 -3.96 -6.63
CA GLN A 50 -1.11 -5.29 -6.30
C GLN A 50 -1.01 -5.62 -4.80
N ASP A 51 0.10 -5.25 -4.17
CA ASP A 51 0.37 -5.52 -2.75
C ASP A 51 -0.55 -4.73 -1.80
N GLN A 52 -1.21 -3.68 -2.29
CA GLN A 52 -2.03 -2.75 -1.50
C GLN A 52 -3.54 -3.00 -1.63
N VAL A 53 -3.95 -3.98 -2.45
CA VAL A 53 -5.37 -4.32 -2.68
C VAL A 53 -6.08 -4.64 -1.36
N GLN A 54 -5.41 -5.35 -0.45
CA GLN A 54 -5.97 -5.69 0.85
C GLN A 54 -6.41 -4.44 1.66
N HIS A 55 -5.69 -3.33 1.56
CA HIS A 55 -6.08 -2.11 2.27
C HIS A 55 -7.36 -1.49 1.72
N ILE A 56 -7.57 -1.61 0.41
CA ILE A 56 -8.82 -1.17 -0.22
C ILE A 56 -9.98 -2.06 0.22
N GLU A 57 -9.79 -3.38 0.29
CA GLU A 57 -10.80 -4.30 0.83
C GLU A 57 -11.17 -3.95 2.28
N MET A 58 -10.17 -3.71 3.14
CA MET A 58 -10.40 -3.28 4.52
C MET A 58 -11.15 -1.94 4.59
N THR A 59 -10.82 -0.98 3.73
CA THR A 59 -11.51 0.31 3.64
C THR A 59 -12.97 0.14 3.24
N ARG A 60 -13.24 -0.75 2.29
CA ARG A 60 -14.60 -1.09 1.85
C ARG A 60 -15.41 -1.72 2.98
N ASP A 61 -14.84 -2.67 3.71
CA ASP A 61 -15.49 -3.30 4.87
C ASP A 61 -15.84 -2.27 5.95
N ILE A 62 -14.93 -1.33 6.24
CA ILE A 62 -15.16 -0.24 7.20
C ILE A 62 -16.32 0.65 6.73
N ALA A 63 -16.30 1.07 5.46
CA ALA A 63 -17.33 1.92 4.88
C ALA A 63 -18.71 1.23 4.88
N GLN A 64 -18.77 -0.05 4.51
CA GLN A 64 -20.01 -0.83 4.53
C GLN A 64 -20.58 -0.99 5.93
N ARG A 65 -19.73 -1.32 6.93
CA ARG A 65 -20.16 -1.43 8.33
C ARG A 65 -20.68 -0.10 8.88
N PHE A 66 -19.98 0.98 8.58
CA PHE A 66 -20.41 2.32 8.99
C PHE A 66 -21.75 2.68 8.34
N ASN A 67 -21.89 2.44 7.04
CA ASN A 67 -23.14 2.72 6.34
C ASN A 67 -24.31 1.87 6.85
N HIS A 68 -24.05 0.61 7.19
CA HIS A 68 -25.06 -0.26 7.78
C HIS A 68 -25.55 0.27 9.13
N GLN A 69 -24.64 0.79 9.96
CA GLN A 69 -24.94 1.26 11.30
C GLN A 69 -25.56 2.67 11.34
N TYR A 70 -25.16 3.56 10.42
CA TYR A 70 -25.47 4.99 10.49
C TYR A 70 -26.20 5.54 9.24
N GLY A 71 -26.52 4.69 8.26
CA GLY A 71 -27.10 5.08 6.97
C GLY A 71 -26.05 5.34 5.89
N GLU A 72 -26.47 5.46 4.63
CA GLU A 72 -25.54 5.63 3.50
C GLU A 72 -24.81 6.98 3.53
N ILE A 73 -23.61 6.99 4.14
CA ILE A 73 -22.80 8.20 4.34
C ILE A 73 -21.55 8.15 3.45
N PHE A 74 -20.87 7.00 3.42
CA PHE A 74 -19.63 6.80 2.67
C PHE A 74 -19.88 6.17 1.31
N VAL A 75 -19.10 6.61 0.33
CA VAL A 75 -18.97 5.92 -0.97
C VAL A 75 -18.04 4.72 -0.78
N ILE A 76 -18.39 3.58 -1.37
CA ILE A 76 -17.56 2.37 -1.29
C ILE A 76 -16.47 2.43 -2.38
N PRO A 77 -15.19 2.65 -2.03
CA PRO A 77 -14.12 2.88 -3.01
C PRO A 77 -13.75 1.59 -3.76
N GLN A 78 -13.25 1.73 -4.99
CA GLN A 78 -12.71 0.64 -5.80
C GLN A 78 -11.20 0.81 -6.01
N GLY A 79 -10.46 -0.28 -5.89
CA GLY A 79 -9.03 -0.30 -6.17
C GLY A 79 -8.80 -0.38 -7.67
N VAL A 80 -7.96 0.50 -8.21
CA VAL A 80 -7.58 0.49 -9.63
C VAL A 80 -6.12 0.03 -9.70
N ILE A 81 -5.90 -1.09 -10.38
CA ILE A 81 -4.57 -1.65 -10.60
C ILE A 81 -4.19 -1.34 -12.04
N ASP A 82 -3.08 -0.65 -12.22
CA ASP A 82 -2.50 -0.44 -13.54
C ASP A 82 -1.80 -1.73 -13.98
N GLN A 83 -2.36 -2.41 -14.98
CA GLN A 83 -1.80 -3.64 -15.53
C GLN A 83 -0.56 -3.38 -16.40
N GLU A 84 -0.42 -2.15 -16.91
CA GLU A 84 0.69 -1.75 -17.79
C GLU A 84 1.85 -1.12 -17.02
N SER A 85 1.79 -1.04 -15.68
CA SER A 85 2.91 -0.54 -14.88
C SER A 85 4.08 -1.52 -14.99
N ALA A 86 4.87 -1.38 -16.05
CA ALA A 86 6.07 -2.15 -16.28
C ALA A 86 6.97 -1.92 -15.07
N VAL A 87 7.31 -3.01 -14.39
CA VAL A 87 8.32 -2.98 -13.34
C VAL A 87 9.59 -2.41 -13.96
N LEU A 88 9.91 -1.16 -13.63
CA LEU A 88 11.12 -0.54 -14.15
C LEU A 88 12.33 -1.36 -13.64
N PRO A 89 13.19 -1.86 -14.54
CA PRO A 89 14.40 -2.52 -14.13
C PRO A 89 15.36 -1.49 -13.53
N GLY A 90 15.92 -1.81 -12.36
CA GLY A 90 17.02 -1.10 -11.76
C GLY A 90 18.30 -1.26 -12.59
N LEU A 91 19.33 -0.51 -12.22
CA LEU A 91 20.64 -0.57 -12.89
C LEU A 91 21.31 -1.96 -12.81
N ASP A 92 20.85 -2.79 -11.87
CA ASP A 92 21.26 -4.17 -11.60
C ASP A 92 20.32 -5.23 -12.21
N GLY A 93 19.30 -4.81 -12.99
CA GLY A 93 18.32 -5.70 -13.61
C GLY A 93 17.23 -6.23 -12.67
N ARG A 94 17.25 -5.88 -11.37
CA ARG A 94 16.17 -6.21 -10.42
C ARG A 94 15.05 -5.19 -10.51
N LYS A 95 13.91 -5.44 -9.85
CA LYS A 95 12.86 -4.43 -9.66
C LYS A 95 13.48 -3.19 -9.02
N MET A 96 13.34 -2.04 -9.69
CA MET A 96 13.82 -0.76 -9.18
C MET A 96 13.24 -0.51 -7.78
N SER A 97 14.14 -0.28 -6.81
CA SER A 97 13.77 0.04 -5.42
C SER A 97 14.65 1.16 -4.90
N LYS A 98 14.06 2.06 -4.10
CA LYS A 98 14.82 3.09 -3.38
C LYS A 98 15.77 2.51 -2.33
N SER A 99 15.53 1.28 -1.87
CA SER A 99 16.37 0.61 -0.85
C SER A 99 17.63 -0.04 -1.40
N TYR A 100 17.66 -0.36 -2.71
CA TYR A 100 18.87 -0.84 -3.37
C TYR A 100 19.68 0.40 -3.78
N GLY A 101 20.74 0.69 -3.02
CA GLY A 101 21.46 1.95 -3.04
C GLY A 101 21.81 2.52 -4.43
N LYS A 102 21.75 3.86 -4.51
CA LYS A 102 22.04 4.75 -5.65
C LYS A 102 21.01 4.73 -6.78
N LEU A 103 19.82 5.24 -6.47
CA LEU A 103 18.88 5.66 -7.51
C LEU A 103 18.56 7.16 -7.34
N SER A 104 19.25 8.02 -8.08
CA SER A 104 18.73 9.37 -8.33
C SER A 104 17.91 9.28 -9.62
N LEU A 105 16.63 9.68 -9.56
CA LEU A 105 15.74 9.74 -10.73
C LEU A 105 16.42 10.45 -11.92
N PHE A 106 17.26 11.44 -11.60
CA PHE A 106 18.08 12.19 -12.54
C PHE A 106 19.09 11.33 -13.32
N SER A 107 19.81 10.42 -12.65
CA SER A 107 20.81 9.56 -13.31
C SER A 107 20.19 8.55 -14.29
N VAL A 108 18.95 8.11 -14.02
CA VAL A 108 18.21 7.18 -14.87
C VAL A 108 17.72 7.87 -16.15
N ILE A 109 17.18 9.09 -16.02
CA ILE A 109 16.71 9.88 -17.16
C ILE A 109 17.87 10.16 -18.12
N GLN A 110 19.03 10.57 -17.60
CA GLN A 110 20.19 10.90 -18.44
C GLN A 110 20.72 9.71 -19.23
N ARG A 111 20.82 8.52 -18.61
CA ARG A 111 21.24 7.29 -19.31
C ARG A 111 20.26 6.85 -20.40
N HIS A 112 18.96 7.08 -20.20
CA HIS A 112 17.96 6.74 -21.21
C HIS A 112 18.02 7.68 -22.42
N PHE A 113 18.32 8.97 -22.20
CA PHE A 113 18.60 9.92 -23.28
C PHE A 113 19.90 9.59 -24.03
N GLU A 114 20.97 9.19 -23.32
CA GLU A 114 22.24 8.79 -23.94
C GLU A 114 22.14 7.54 -24.81
N ASN A 115 21.27 6.58 -24.46
CA ASN A 115 21.04 5.36 -25.25
C ASN A 115 20.11 5.57 -26.45
N MET A 116 19.49 6.75 -26.58
CA MET A 116 18.56 7.10 -27.66
C MET A 116 19.23 7.97 -28.75
N LEU A 117 20.49 8.36 -28.53
CA LEU A 117 21.40 9.02 -29.48
C LEU A 117 22.46 8.02 -29.97
#